data_AF-A0A1F9AQX8-F1
#
_entry.id   AF-A0A1F9AQX8-F1
#
_cell.length_a   1.000
_cell.length_b   1.000
_cell.length_c   1.000
_cell.angle_alpha   90.00
_cell.angle_beta   90.00
_cell.angle_gamma   90.00
#
_symmetry.space_group_name_H-M   'P 1'
#
loop_
_entity.id
_entity.type
_entity.pdbx_description
1 polymer ?
#
loop_
_entity_poly.entity_id
_entity_poly.type
_entity_poly.pdbx_seq_one_letter_code
_entity_poly.pdbx_strand_id
1 'polypeptide(L)'
;MVVQSPVEGTDPKWLRPFCELTGFDPFLAKQRFKSLVPWVVRVFKDLDPAQQFLARLVQIGLDAYLLKQSGISKLEGKLQVKGLRFQENGITFFTAAGEEVVVRYADLFLIVRGRIQVQPEREDTEENPVEVSLGGLIVGAPGETEENPEDPLVKLKQRARQIKFRPQERHQRMFYRGQESLILDLYLKSSHVGIRVVETEFDFSGMGERKLASAMLNFNAIFRDLIGHAPEEVVVDDHFNRISYVMEEVQEKDHVRSQLQEIGVSSSARKLYDNKAFFTDYSSRIYLHHLRQAKLAKPAETA
;
A
#
# COMPACT_ATOMS: atom_id res chain seq x y z
N MET A 1 2.58 -1.69 -16.60
CA MET A 1 1.40 -0.95 -16.13
C MET A 1 1.26 0.32 -16.94
N VAL A 2 0.04 0.70 -17.29
CA VAL A 2 -0.25 2.02 -17.88
C VAL A 2 -0.76 2.91 -16.75
N VAL A 3 -0.03 4.00 -16.50
CA VAL A 3 -0.26 4.94 -15.42
C VAL A 3 -0.69 6.27 -16.02
N GLN A 4 -1.66 6.91 -15.40
CA GLN A 4 -2.15 8.21 -15.78
C GLN A 4 -1.57 9.26 -14.81
N SER A 5 -1.08 10.38 -15.34
CA SER A 5 -0.54 11.50 -14.57
C SER A 5 -1.65 12.44 -14.09
N PRO A 6 -1.59 13.00 -12.87
CA PRO A 6 -2.62 13.91 -12.39
C PRO A 6 -3.02 14.96 -13.43
N VAL A 7 -4.33 15.14 -13.68
CA VAL A 7 -4.81 16.20 -14.58
C VAL A 7 -5.39 17.32 -13.75
N GLU A 8 -4.99 18.53 -14.06
CA GLU A 8 -5.63 19.72 -13.49
C GLU A 8 -7.02 19.90 -14.12
N GLY A 9 -8.03 19.48 -13.36
CA GLY A 9 -9.43 19.59 -13.76
C GLY A 9 -9.94 18.39 -14.57
N THR A 10 -11.27 18.33 -14.73
CA THR A 10 -11.95 17.29 -15.51
C THR A 10 -12.58 17.95 -16.73
N ASP A 11 -11.87 18.02 -17.86
CA ASP A 11 -12.52 18.39 -19.13
C ASP A 11 -13.55 17.29 -19.50
N PRO A 12 -14.83 17.59 -19.68
CA PRO A 12 -15.83 16.60 -20.06
C PRO A 12 -15.50 15.84 -21.36
N LYS A 13 -14.65 16.40 -22.24
CA LYS A 13 -14.35 15.87 -23.58
C LYS A 13 -13.64 14.52 -23.57
N TRP A 14 -12.81 14.22 -22.58
CA TRP A 14 -12.05 12.96 -22.48
C TRP A 14 -12.76 11.91 -21.66
N LEU A 15 -13.72 12.28 -20.79
CA LEU A 15 -14.37 11.34 -19.88
C LEU A 15 -15.09 10.22 -20.63
N ARG A 16 -15.89 10.53 -21.65
CA ARG A 16 -16.62 9.52 -22.44
C ARG A 16 -15.65 8.60 -23.23
N PRO A 17 -14.72 9.12 -24.06
CA PRO A 17 -13.74 8.29 -24.75
C PRO A 17 -12.91 7.43 -23.78
N PHE A 18 -12.56 7.97 -22.61
CA PHE A 18 -11.84 7.23 -21.58
C PHE A 18 -12.66 6.06 -21.04
N CYS A 19 -13.93 6.27 -20.68
CA CYS A 19 -14.80 5.21 -20.18
C CYS A 19 -15.03 4.12 -21.26
N GLU A 20 -15.23 4.52 -22.52
CA GLU A 20 -15.35 3.58 -23.65
C GLU A 20 -14.07 2.76 -23.86
N LEU A 21 -12.89 3.37 -23.68
CA LEU A 21 -11.60 2.69 -23.82
C LEU A 21 -11.29 1.74 -22.66
N THR A 22 -11.67 2.12 -21.44
CA THR A 22 -11.22 1.45 -20.20
C THR A 22 -12.27 0.53 -19.59
N GLY A 23 -13.54 0.72 -19.95
CA GLY A 23 -14.68 0.08 -19.31
C GLY A 23 -15.01 0.64 -17.92
N PHE A 24 -14.40 1.75 -17.50
CA PHE A 24 -14.73 2.37 -16.22
C PHE A 24 -16.13 2.96 -16.24
N ASP A 25 -16.80 2.87 -15.10
CA ASP A 25 -18.00 3.67 -14.85
C ASP A 25 -17.66 5.18 -14.87
N PRO A 26 -18.48 6.04 -15.52
CA PRO A 26 -18.21 7.47 -15.62
C PRO A 26 -18.07 8.19 -14.28
N PHE A 27 -18.81 7.77 -13.25
CA PHE A 27 -18.70 8.38 -11.93
C PHE A 27 -17.37 8.00 -11.27
N LEU A 28 -16.97 6.73 -11.33
CA LEU A 28 -15.66 6.28 -10.84
C LEU A 28 -14.50 6.94 -11.60
N ALA A 29 -14.58 7.03 -12.93
CA ALA A 29 -13.58 7.72 -13.73
C ALA A 29 -13.46 9.20 -13.34
N LYS A 30 -14.59 9.89 -13.15
CA LYS A 30 -14.61 11.28 -12.68
C LYS A 30 -14.00 11.43 -11.29
N GLN A 31 -14.23 10.48 -10.37
CA GLN A 31 -13.56 10.49 -9.06
C GLN A 31 -12.06 10.28 -9.20
N ARG A 32 -11.61 9.35 -10.05
CA ARG A 32 -10.18 9.10 -10.30
C ARG A 32 -9.48 10.30 -10.90
N PHE A 33 -10.11 11.03 -11.82
CA PHE A 33 -9.53 12.25 -12.41
C PHE A 33 -9.48 13.45 -11.47
N LYS A 34 -10.20 13.43 -10.35
CA LYS A 34 -10.01 14.41 -9.26
C LYS A 34 -8.80 14.08 -8.39
N SER A 35 -8.18 12.92 -8.58
CA SER A 35 -7.01 12.51 -7.82
C SER A 35 -5.81 13.35 -8.22
N LEU A 36 -5.15 13.94 -7.22
CA LEU A 36 -3.92 14.72 -7.39
C LEU A 36 -2.68 13.84 -7.53
N VAL A 37 -2.87 12.52 -7.61
CA VAL A 37 -1.79 11.54 -7.61
C VAL A 37 -1.88 10.63 -8.83
N PRO A 38 -0.73 10.22 -9.40
CA PRO A 38 -0.70 9.28 -10.50
C PRO A 38 -1.31 7.94 -10.09
N TRP A 39 -2.13 7.37 -10.96
CA TRP A 39 -2.85 6.12 -10.67
C TRP A 39 -2.79 5.15 -11.84
N VAL A 40 -2.86 3.86 -11.51
CA VAL A 40 -2.79 2.77 -12.50
C VAL A 40 -4.14 2.63 -13.17
N VAL A 41 -4.18 2.89 -14.48
CA VAL A 41 -5.39 2.71 -15.30
C VAL A 41 -5.61 1.23 -15.60
N ARG A 42 -4.53 0.55 -16.01
CA ARG A 42 -4.60 -0.86 -16.40
C ARG A 42 -3.24 -1.55 -16.30
N VAL A 43 -3.27 -2.85 -16.03
CA VAL A 43 -2.08 -3.71 -16.01
C VAL A 43 -2.14 -4.68 -17.19
N PHE A 44 -0.99 -4.90 -17.82
CA PHE A 44 -0.83 -5.77 -18.97
C PHE A 44 0.33 -6.73 -18.69
N LYS A 45 0.23 -7.96 -19.19
CA LYS A 45 1.32 -8.95 -19.18
C LYS A 45 2.42 -8.55 -20.16
N ASP A 46 2.01 -8.22 -21.38
CA ASP A 46 2.90 -7.95 -22.50
C ASP A 46 3.07 -6.45 -22.77
N LEU A 47 4.21 -6.09 -23.38
CA LEU A 47 4.56 -4.71 -23.67
C LEU A 47 3.71 -4.12 -24.81
N ASP A 48 3.50 -4.85 -25.90
CA ASP A 48 2.84 -4.33 -27.10
C ASP A 48 1.39 -3.89 -26.85
N PRO A 49 0.53 -4.71 -26.19
CA PRO A 49 -0.82 -4.26 -25.84
C PRO A 49 -0.81 -3.04 -24.92
N ALA A 50 0.17 -2.95 -24.01
CA ALA A 50 0.30 -1.81 -23.12
C ALA A 50 0.68 -0.52 -23.87
N GLN A 51 1.56 -0.62 -24.87
CA GLN A 51 1.94 0.50 -25.73
C GLN A 51 0.78 0.95 -26.62
N GLN A 52 0.04 0.02 -27.22
CA GLN A 52 -1.14 0.35 -28.01
C GLN A 52 -2.21 1.04 -27.16
N PHE A 53 -2.46 0.53 -25.95
CA PHE A 53 -3.40 1.16 -25.02
C PHE A 53 -2.94 2.55 -24.57
N LEU A 54 -1.64 2.71 -24.27
CA LEU A 54 -1.05 4.01 -23.98
C LEU A 54 -1.25 4.99 -25.14
N ALA A 55 -0.95 4.58 -26.38
CA ALA A 55 -1.12 5.45 -27.55
C ALA A 55 -2.57 5.93 -27.70
N ARG A 56 -3.55 5.08 -27.42
CA ARG A 56 -4.98 5.46 -27.42
C ARG A 56 -5.34 6.46 -26.32
N LEU A 57 -4.75 6.35 -25.13
CA LEU A 57 -4.92 7.36 -24.07
C LEU A 57 -4.33 8.71 -24.50
N VAL A 58 -3.10 8.70 -25.03
CA VAL A 58 -2.45 9.93 -25.51
C VAL A 58 -3.24 10.58 -26.65
N GLN A 59 -3.81 9.77 -27.56
CA GLN A 59 -4.66 10.27 -28.66
C GLN A 59 -5.91 11.01 -28.18
N ILE A 60 -6.48 10.64 -27.03
CA ILE A 60 -7.63 11.35 -26.44
C ILE A 60 -7.20 12.53 -25.55
N GLY A 61 -5.93 12.91 -25.57
CA GLY A 61 -5.38 14.08 -24.87
C GLY A 61 -4.94 13.81 -23.43
N LEU A 62 -4.78 12.55 -23.03
CA LEU A 62 -4.35 12.20 -21.68
C LEU A 62 -2.83 12.12 -21.56
N ASP A 63 -2.28 12.73 -20.50
CA ASP A 63 -0.93 12.40 -20.06
C ASP A 63 -0.93 11.04 -19.35
N ALA A 64 -0.38 10.05 -20.04
CA ALA A 64 -0.21 8.70 -19.55
C ALA A 64 1.19 8.19 -19.92
N TYR A 65 1.65 7.17 -19.19
CA TYR A 65 2.97 6.59 -19.42
C TYR A 65 3.01 5.11 -19.00
N LEU A 66 4.03 4.40 -19.50
CA LEU A 66 4.30 3.02 -19.11
C LEU A 66 5.22 2.97 -17.90
N LEU A 67 4.79 2.21 -16.90
CA LEU A 67 5.59 1.89 -15.72
C LEU A 67 5.85 0.39 -15.67
N LYS A 68 7.13 0.00 -15.72
CA LYS A 68 7.55 -1.40 -15.58
C LYS A 68 7.44 -1.83 -14.12
N GLN A 69 6.87 -3.00 -13.86
CA GLN A 69 6.77 -3.54 -12.49
C GLN A 69 8.15 -3.67 -11.83
N SER A 70 9.17 -4.09 -12.59
CA SER A 70 10.55 -4.16 -12.11
C SER A 70 11.12 -2.82 -11.65
N GLY A 71 10.61 -1.69 -12.17
CA GLY A 71 10.96 -0.37 -11.68
C GLY A 71 10.40 -0.10 -10.28
N ILE A 72 9.15 -0.50 -10.02
CA ILE A 72 8.54 -0.40 -8.69
C ILE A 72 9.24 -1.37 -7.71
N SER A 73 9.48 -2.62 -8.13
CA SER A 73 10.09 -3.63 -7.26
C SER A 73 11.50 -3.24 -6.79
N LYS A 74 12.27 -2.51 -7.60
CA LYS A 74 13.57 -1.96 -7.18
C LYS A 74 13.47 -0.92 -6.05
N LEU A 75 12.29 -0.30 -5.87
CA LEU A 75 12.02 0.70 -4.84
C LEU A 75 11.29 0.12 -3.62
N GLU A 76 11.06 -1.19 -3.59
CA GLU A 76 10.46 -1.86 -2.42
C GLU A 76 11.46 -1.92 -1.25
N GLY A 77 12.76 -2.10 -1.55
CA GLY A 77 13.85 -2.15 -0.56
C GLY A 77 14.23 -0.77 -0.03
N LYS A 78 13.29 -0.08 0.62
CA LYS A 78 13.56 1.19 1.28
C LYS A 78 14.40 0.98 2.53
N LEU A 79 15.38 1.86 2.73
CA LEU A 79 16.23 1.83 3.90
C LEU A 79 15.44 2.32 5.11
N GLN A 80 15.03 1.37 5.96
CA GLN A 80 14.28 1.70 7.15
C GLN A 80 15.23 2.20 8.24
N VAL A 81 14.99 3.43 8.69
CA VAL A 81 15.76 4.08 9.74
C VAL A 81 15.02 3.99 11.08
N LYS A 82 15.80 3.92 12.16
CA LYS A 82 15.33 3.71 13.53
C LYS A 82 15.65 4.87 14.46
N GLY A 83 16.44 5.85 14.03
CA GLY A 83 16.70 7.07 14.80
C GLY A 83 17.22 8.19 13.92
N LEU A 84 17.43 9.36 14.53
CA LEU A 84 18.05 10.49 13.84
C LEU A 84 18.87 11.38 14.77
N ARG A 85 19.64 12.27 14.16
CA ARG A 85 20.26 13.44 14.78
C ARG A 85 20.15 14.62 13.80
N PHE A 86 19.66 15.75 14.29
CA PHE A 86 19.63 16.99 13.49
C PHE A 86 21.05 17.53 13.31
N GLN A 87 21.29 18.10 12.12
CA GLN A 87 22.50 18.85 11.79
C GLN A 87 22.08 20.19 11.18
N GLU A 88 23.03 21.12 11.02
CA GLU A 88 22.77 22.44 10.46
C GLU A 88 22.21 22.37 9.02
N ASN A 89 22.76 21.47 8.19
CA ASN A 89 22.45 21.38 6.75
C ASN A 89 21.72 20.09 6.35
N GLY A 90 21.18 19.36 7.34
CA GLY A 90 20.49 18.11 7.08
C GLY A 90 20.16 17.32 8.33
N ILE A 91 19.82 16.05 8.12
CA ILE A 91 19.52 15.08 9.17
C ILE A 91 20.39 13.85 8.93
N THR A 92 21.05 13.37 9.98
CA THR A 92 21.67 12.05 9.96
C THR A 92 20.69 11.05 10.54
N PHE A 93 20.29 10.06 9.76
CA PHE A 93 19.49 8.94 10.23
C PHE A 93 20.36 7.76 10.61
N PHE A 94 19.86 6.92 11.51
CA PHE A 94 20.53 5.68 11.94
C PHE A 94 19.67 4.49 11.55
N THR A 95 20.28 3.46 10.94
CA THR A 95 19.60 2.18 10.67
C THR A 95 19.52 1.33 11.95
N ALA A 96 18.81 0.21 11.89
CA ALA A 96 18.80 -0.77 12.98
C ALA A 96 20.19 -1.36 13.27
N ALA A 97 21.08 -1.40 12.27
CA ALA A 97 22.45 -1.84 12.40
C ALA A 97 23.40 -0.75 12.95
N GLY A 98 22.89 0.46 13.21
CA GLY A 98 23.69 1.61 13.65
C GLY A 98 24.42 2.34 12.53
N GLU A 99 24.15 2.01 11.26
CA GLU A 99 24.75 2.70 10.12
C GLU A 99 24.18 4.10 9.98
N GLU A 100 25.04 5.07 9.66
CA GLU A 100 24.67 6.47 9.47
C GLU A 100 24.27 6.75 8.01
N VAL A 101 23.15 7.44 7.84
CA VAL A 101 22.63 7.87 6.54
C VAL A 101 22.43 9.38 6.59
N VAL A 102 23.34 10.11 5.95
CA VAL A 102 23.30 11.58 5.93
C VAL A 102 22.38 12.07 4.82
N VAL A 103 21.31 12.77 5.19
CA VAL A 103 20.37 13.41 4.28
C VAL A 103 20.57 14.92 4.34
N ARG A 104 21.17 15.49 3.30
CA ARG A 104 21.30 16.95 3.16
C ARG A 104 19.99 17.53 2.66
N TYR A 105 19.56 18.67 3.20
CA TYR A 105 18.30 19.29 2.76
C TYR A 105 18.30 19.62 1.26
N ALA A 106 19.43 20.12 0.74
CA ALA A 106 19.60 20.43 -0.69
C ALA A 106 19.47 19.20 -1.62
N ASP A 107 19.69 18.00 -1.10
CA ASP A 107 19.62 16.73 -1.83
C ASP A 107 18.23 16.08 -1.75
N LEU A 108 17.31 16.62 -0.94
CA LEU A 108 15.92 16.16 -0.94
C LEU A 108 15.30 16.38 -2.33
N PHE A 109 14.55 15.39 -2.80
CA PHE A 109 13.85 15.43 -4.07
C PHE A 109 12.34 15.32 -3.88
N LEU A 110 11.91 14.36 -3.06
CA LEU A 110 10.50 14.08 -2.80
C LEU A 110 10.33 13.60 -1.36
N ILE A 111 9.29 14.11 -0.71
CA ILE A 111 8.84 13.69 0.61
C ILE A 111 7.42 13.14 0.46
N VAL A 112 7.22 11.86 0.76
CA VAL A 112 5.88 11.24 0.74
C VAL A 112 5.49 10.87 2.16
N ARG A 113 4.37 11.40 2.63
CA ARG A 113 3.84 11.16 3.97
C ARG A 113 2.49 10.46 3.89
N GLY A 114 2.30 9.48 4.78
CA GLY A 114 1.04 8.76 4.90
C GLY A 114 0.70 8.39 6.33
N ARG A 115 -0.48 7.81 6.47
CA ARG A 115 -0.95 7.13 7.68
C ARG A 115 -1.34 5.72 7.30
N ILE A 116 -0.80 4.74 8.02
CA ILE A 116 -1.06 3.32 7.79
C ILE A 116 -1.66 2.71 9.05
N GLN A 117 -2.52 1.69 8.89
CA GLN A 117 -2.87 0.84 10.02
C GLN A 117 -1.84 -0.28 10.12
N VAL A 118 -1.14 -0.33 11.23
CA VAL A 118 -0.24 -1.42 11.58
C VAL A 118 -1.09 -2.49 12.24
N GLN A 119 -1.20 -3.63 11.58
CA GLN A 119 -1.76 -4.80 12.26
C GLN A 119 -0.74 -5.20 13.33
N PRO A 120 -1.15 -5.37 14.60
CA PRO A 120 -0.26 -5.99 15.57
C PRO A 120 0.18 -7.32 14.97
N GLU A 121 1.48 -7.62 15.04
CA GLU A 121 1.97 -8.96 14.75
C GLU A 121 1.10 -9.89 15.57
N ARG A 122 0.25 -10.68 14.90
CA ARG A 122 -0.35 -11.81 15.57
C ARG A 122 0.88 -12.61 15.99
N GLU A 123 1.08 -12.77 17.28
CA GLU A 123 1.78 -13.96 17.73
C GLU A 123 0.99 -15.07 17.05
N ASP A 124 1.56 -15.61 15.97
CA ASP A 124 1.07 -16.80 15.31
C ASP A 124 1.26 -17.91 16.34
N THR A 125 0.44 -17.90 17.40
CA THR A 125 0.08 -19.14 18.06
C THR A 125 -0.43 -19.98 16.92
N GLU A 126 0.32 -21.04 16.61
CA GLU A 126 -0.05 -22.12 15.71
C GLU A 126 -1.31 -22.81 16.22
N GLU A 127 -2.42 -22.08 16.34
CA GLU A 127 -3.76 -22.62 16.36
C GLU A 127 -3.95 -23.14 14.94
N ASN A 128 -3.40 -24.33 14.70
CA ASN A 128 -3.82 -25.21 13.61
C ASN A 128 -5.35 -25.09 13.57
N PRO A 129 -5.93 -24.49 12.52
CA PRO A 129 -7.37 -24.47 12.41
C PRO A 129 -7.75 -25.94 12.48
N VAL A 130 -8.48 -26.32 13.54
CA VAL A 130 -9.00 -27.68 13.64
C VAL A 130 -9.84 -27.84 12.38
N GLU A 131 -9.31 -28.52 11.37
CA GLU A 131 -10.03 -28.89 10.17
C GLU A 131 -11.13 -29.83 10.65
N VAL A 132 -12.27 -29.25 11.00
CA VAL A 132 -13.50 -30.01 11.19
C VAL A 132 -13.93 -30.41 9.80
N SER A 133 -13.30 -31.46 9.28
CA SER A 133 -13.69 -32.14 8.05
C SER A 133 -15.14 -32.62 8.23
N LEU A 134 -16.09 -31.82 7.75
CA LEU A 134 -17.50 -32.19 7.62
C LEU A 134 -17.70 -33.28 6.54
N GLY A 135 -16.66 -33.61 5.76
CA GLY A 135 -16.68 -34.65 4.73
C GLY A 135 -16.81 -36.09 5.26
N GLY A 136 -16.57 -36.32 6.55
CA GLY A 136 -16.75 -37.64 7.18
C GLY A 136 -18.20 -37.99 7.55
N LEU A 137 -19.17 -37.09 7.32
CA LEU A 137 -20.57 -37.28 7.76
C LEU A 137 -21.48 -37.97 6.74
N ILE A 138 -21.03 -38.24 5.51
CA ILE A 138 -21.91 -38.75 4.44
C ILE A 138 -21.51 -40.15 3.92
N VAL A 139 -20.28 -40.63 4.19
CA VAL A 139 -19.89 -41.98 3.74
C VAL A 139 -20.21 -43.00 4.82
N GLY A 140 -21.42 -43.56 4.74
CA GLY A 140 -21.76 -44.78 5.47
C GLY A 140 -20.76 -45.88 5.13
N ALA A 141 -20.12 -46.44 6.15
CA ALA A 141 -19.35 -47.67 6.00
C ALA A 141 -20.31 -48.78 5.55
N PRO A 142 -20.10 -49.43 4.40
CA PRO A 142 -20.90 -50.56 3.98
C PRO A 142 -20.51 -51.76 4.86
N GLY A 143 -21.32 -52.08 5.87
CA GLY A 143 -21.11 -53.32 6.64
C GLY A 143 -21.70 -53.43 8.04
N GLU A 144 -22.32 -52.38 8.61
CA GLU A 144 -22.92 -52.51 9.95
C GLU A 144 -24.39 -52.90 9.85
N THR A 145 -24.63 -54.14 10.27
CA THR A 145 -25.89 -54.88 10.30
C THR A 145 -26.97 -54.15 11.09
N GLU A 146 -28.16 -54.12 10.50
CA GLU A 146 -29.43 -53.65 11.08
C GLU A 146 -29.71 -54.36 12.40
N GLU A 147 -29.69 -53.64 13.53
CA GLU A 147 -30.45 -54.03 14.73
C GLU A 147 -30.50 -52.91 15.79
N ASN A 148 -30.75 -51.66 15.38
CA ASN A 148 -31.41 -50.69 16.28
C ASN A 148 -31.93 -49.46 15.48
N PRO A 149 -33.25 -49.26 15.33
CA PRO A 149 -33.81 -48.09 14.67
C PRO A 149 -33.77 -46.88 15.64
N GLU A 150 -32.58 -46.53 16.12
CA GLU A 150 -32.42 -45.25 16.79
C GLU A 150 -32.38 -44.15 15.74
N ASP A 151 -33.41 -43.29 15.80
CA ASP A 151 -33.63 -42.14 14.94
C ASP A 151 -32.30 -41.40 14.66
N PRO A 152 -31.88 -41.24 13.40
CA PRO A 152 -30.62 -40.59 13.02
C PRO A 152 -30.50 -39.17 13.61
N LEU A 153 -31.61 -38.50 13.92
CA LEU A 153 -31.62 -37.20 14.61
C LEU A 153 -31.07 -37.29 16.04
N VAL A 154 -31.22 -38.42 16.73
CA VAL A 154 -30.70 -38.63 18.09
C VAL A 154 -29.18 -38.78 18.06
N LYS A 155 -28.62 -39.54 17.10
CA LYS A 155 -27.17 -39.66 16.90
C LYS A 155 -26.53 -38.32 16.52
N LEU A 156 -27.20 -37.52 15.69
CA LEU A 156 -26.74 -36.17 15.33
C LEU A 156 -26.75 -35.24 16.55
N LYS A 157 -27.82 -35.27 17.37
CA LYS A 157 -27.93 -34.48 18.61
C LYS A 157 -26.90 -34.88 19.67
N GLN A 158 -26.60 -36.17 19.82
CA GLN A 158 -25.57 -36.63 20.76
C GLN A 158 -24.17 -36.19 20.33
N ARG A 159 -23.85 -36.27 19.03
CA ARG A 159 -22.55 -35.77 18.51
C ARG A 159 -22.44 -34.25 18.54
N ALA A 160 -23.51 -33.51 18.24
CA ALA A 160 -23.55 -32.06 18.38
C ALA A 160 -23.31 -31.60 19.83
N ARG A 161 -23.71 -32.41 20.83
CA ARG A 161 -23.41 -32.16 22.25
C ARG A 161 -21.97 -32.46 22.65
N GLN A 162 -21.27 -33.34 21.92
CA GLN A 162 -19.85 -33.64 22.14
C GLN A 162 -18.92 -32.58 21.53
N ILE A 163 -19.37 -31.91 20.47
CA ILE A 163 -18.71 -30.71 19.96
C ILE A 163 -18.93 -29.61 21.00
N LYS A 164 -17.96 -29.45 21.93
CA LYS A 164 -17.90 -28.29 22.81
C LYS A 164 -17.61 -27.07 21.96
N PHE A 165 -18.66 -26.51 21.37
CA PHE A 165 -18.65 -25.18 20.79
C PHE A 165 -18.39 -24.23 21.96
N ARG A 166 -17.13 -23.93 22.22
CA ARG A 166 -16.78 -22.77 23.04
C ARG A 166 -17.03 -21.59 22.10
N PRO A 167 -18.12 -20.82 22.25
CA PRO A 167 -18.22 -19.57 21.52
C PRO A 167 -16.96 -18.80 21.88
N GLN A 168 -16.07 -18.59 20.90
CA GLN A 168 -14.97 -17.65 21.07
C GLN A 168 -15.62 -16.38 21.61
N GLU A 169 -15.22 -15.97 22.81
CA GLU A 169 -15.79 -14.82 23.47
C GLU A 169 -15.77 -13.66 22.48
N ARG A 170 -16.95 -13.18 22.08
CA ARG A 170 -17.10 -12.07 21.11
C ARG A 170 -16.30 -10.82 21.52
N HIS A 171 -15.82 -10.77 22.76
CA HIS A 171 -15.01 -9.70 23.33
C HIS A 171 -13.56 -9.69 22.82
N GLN A 172 -13.01 -10.80 22.30
CA GLN A 172 -11.67 -10.78 21.69
C GLN A 172 -11.61 -10.23 20.26
N ARG A 173 -12.76 -10.11 19.57
CA ARG A 173 -12.81 -9.50 18.22
C ARG A 173 -12.78 -7.97 18.24
N MET A 174 -12.95 -7.33 19.40
CA MET A 174 -13.08 -5.87 19.52
C MET A 174 -11.74 -5.13 19.74
N PHE A 175 -10.64 -5.82 20.03
CA PHE A 175 -9.35 -5.18 20.37
C PHE A 175 -8.30 -5.17 19.26
N TYR A 176 -8.56 -5.78 18.10
CA TYR A 176 -7.65 -5.71 16.95
C TYR A 176 -8.02 -4.59 15.97
N ARG A 177 -8.41 -3.41 16.48
CA ARG A 177 -8.34 -2.21 15.64
C ARG A 177 -6.86 -1.89 15.45
N GLY A 178 -6.35 -2.14 14.24
CA GLY A 178 -4.96 -1.84 13.89
C GLY A 178 -4.59 -0.44 14.34
N GLN A 179 -3.44 -0.30 14.98
CA GLN A 179 -2.96 0.99 15.47
C GLN A 179 -2.61 1.85 14.26
N GLU A 180 -3.17 3.06 14.17
CA GLU A 180 -2.74 4.04 13.18
C GLU A 180 -1.31 4.48 13.49
N SER A 181 -0.45 4.45 12.48
CA SER A 181 0.95 4.87 12.56
C SER A 181 1.25 5.79 11.39
N LEU A 182 2.00 6.87 11.66
CA LEU A 182 2.51 7.73 10.59
C LEU A 182 3.72 7.10 9.90
N ILE A 183 3.80 7.29 8.59
CA ILE A 183 4.89 6.78 7.75
C ILE A 183 5.37 7.88 6.80
N LEU A 184 6.67 7.94 6.57
CA LEU A 184 7.33 8.94 5.75
C LEU A 184 8.42 8.27 4.90
N ASP A 185 8.35 8.45 3.59
CA ASP A 185 9.39 8.07 2.65
C ASP A 185 10.08 9.32 2.10
N LEU A 186 11.41 9.36 2.21
CA LEU A 186 12.25 10.41 1.66
C LEU A 186 13.00 9.87 0.44
N TYR A 187 13.01 10.63 -0.65
CA TYR A 187 13.79 10.34 -1.84
C TYR A 187 14.78 11.47 -2.09
N LEU A 188 16.00 11.09 -2.47
CA LEU A 188 17.11 12.02 -2.70
C LEU A 188 17.36 12.21 -4.20
N LYS A 189 18.03 13.29 -4.58
CA LYS A 189 18.50 13.51 -5.97
C LYS A 189 19.69 12.59 -6.27
N SER A 190 20.56 12.38 -5.28
CA SER A 190 21.77 11.57 -5.39
C SER A 190 21.54 10.05 -5.37
N SER A 191 20.39 9.57 -4.87
CA SER A 191 20.12 8.15 -4.64
C SER A 191 18.73 7.73 -5.09
N HIS A 192 18.63 6.50 -5.60
CA HIS A 192 17.35 5.88 -5.95
C HIS A 192 16.75 5.06 -4.80
N VAL A 193 17.48 4.88 -3.69
CA VAL A 193 16.99 4.17 -2.50
C VAL A 193 16.23 5.15 -1.63
N GLY A 194 14.94 4.89 -1.42
CA GLY A 194 14.12 5.67 -0.49
C GLY A 194 14.49 5.38 0.97
N ILE A 195 14.46 6.40 1.82
CA ILE A 195 14.64 6.29 3.27
C ILE A 195 13.27 6.30 3.93
N ARG A 196 13.01 5.36 4.84
CA ARG A 196 11.71 5.20 5.48
C ARG A 196 11.76 5.41 6.98
N VAL A 197 10.90 6.31 7.46
CA VAL A 197 10.61 6.55 8.88
C VAL A 197 9.20 6.05 9.17
N VAL A 198 9.05 5.19 10.18
CA VAL A 198 7.75 4.69 10.67
C VAL A 198 7.62 5.09 12.14
N GLU A 199 6.60 5.87 12.49
CA GLU A 199 6.42 6.48 13.81
C GLU A 199 6.58 5.48 14.97
N THR A 200 5.86 4.35 14.89
CA THR A 200 5.83 3.32 15.94
C THR A 200 7.14 2.53 16.04
N GLU A 201 8.02 2.61 15.04
CA GLU A 201 9.27 1.85 14.98
C GLU A 201 10.52 2.75 15.14
N PHE A 202 10.34 4.03 15.47
CA PHE A 202 11.40 5.04 15.45
C PHE A 202 11.76 5.53 16.85
N ASP A 203 13.05 5.57 17.16
CA ASP A 203 13.60 6.16 18.37
C ASP A 203 13.87 7.66 18.18
N PHE A 204 13.10 8.46 18.92
CA PHE A 204 13.20 9.92 18.94
C PHE A 204 14.18 10.45 19.98
N SER A 205 14.95 9.60 20.67
CA SER A 205 15.95 10.01 21.67
C SER A 205 16.98 11.00 21.11
N GLY A 206 17.39 10.82 19.86
CA GLY A 206 18.36 11.70 19.19
C GLY A 206 17.85 13.10 18.83
N MET A 207 16.59 13.43 19.15
CA MET A 207 16.09 14.81 19.09
C MET A 207 16.57 15.69 20.26
N GLY A 208 17.12 15.10 21.33
CA GLY A 208 17.62 15.84 22.49
C GLY A 208 16.54 16.70 23.15
N GLU A 209 16.85 17.97 23.42
CA GLU A 209 15.93 18.95 24.02
C GLU A 209 14.71 19.27 23.13
N ARG A 210 14.79 18.99 21.83
CA ARG A 210 13.66 19.15 20.89
C ARG A 210 12.63 18.01 21.00
N LYS A 211 12.93 16.96 21.77
CA LYS A 211 12.03 15.82 21.96
C LYS A 211 10.77 16.24 22.70
N LEU A 212 9.63 16.04 22.06
CA LEU A 212 8.29 16.28 22.56
C LEU A 212 7.73 15.04 23.27
N ALA A 213 6.63 15.24 24.00
CA ALA A 213 6.03 14.23 24.87
C ALA A 213 5.44 13.00 24.15
N SER A 214 5.18 13.07 22.83
CA SER A 214 4.59 11.95 22.07
C SER A 214 5.31 11.68 20.76
N ALA A 215 5.30 10.40 20.34
CA ALA A 215 5.87 9.95 19.07
C ALA A 215 5.28 10.72 17.88
N MET A 216 3.95 10.87 17.84
CA MET A 216 3.25 11.65 16.82
C MET A 216 3.73 13.11 16.74
N LEU A 217 3.94 13.77 17.89
CA LEU A 217 4.44 15.16 17.91
C LEU A 217 5.89 15.22 17.41
N ASN A 218 6.72 14.27 17.81
CA ASN A 218 8.10 14.15 17.34
C ASN A 218 8.18 13.90 15.84
N PHE A 219 7.38 12.97 15.32
CA PHE A 219 7.27 12.69 13.88
C PHE A 219 6.85 13.95 13.10
N ASN A 220 5.85 14.68 13.59
CA ASN A 220 5.43 15.95 12.99
C ASN A 220 6.51 17.04 13.09
N ALA A 221 7.34 17.04 14.13
CA ALA A 221 8.47 17.96 14.25
C ALA A 221 9.54 17.66 13.19
N ILE A 222 9.86 16.38 12.96
CA ILE A 222 10.78 15.97 11.88
C ILE A 222 10.25 16.39 10.52
N PHE A 223 8.97 16.12 10.23
CA PHE A 223 8.35 16.50 8.96
C PHE A 223 8.37 18.02 8.73
N ARG A 224 8.05 18.82 9.76
CA ARG A 224 8.12 20.28 9.67
C ARG A 224 9.55 20.79 9.49
N ASP A 225 10.52 20.18 10.15
CA ASP A 225 11.93 20.52 10.01
C ASP A 225 12.45 20.23 8.60
N LEU A 226 12.12 19.07 8.04
CA LEU A 226 12.41 18.70 6.66
C LEU A 226 11.83 19.69 5.66
N ILE A 227 10.56 20.07 5.80
CA ILE A 227 9.91 21.03 4.88
C ILE A 227 10.45 22.44 5.07
N GLY A 228 10.69 22.85 6.32
CA GLY A 228 11.15 24.20 6.64
C GLY A 228 12.55 24.52 6.10
N HIS A 229 13.38 23.50 5.88
CA HIS A 229 14.73 23.65 5.31
C HIS A 229 14.88 23.07 3.90
N ALA A 230 13.85 22.38 3.39
CA ALA A 230 13.87 21.84 2.03
C ALA A 230 13.91 22.98 1.00
N PRO A 231 14.63 22.79 -0.12
CA PRO A 231 14.51 23.66 -1.29
C PRO A 231 13.06 23.78 -1.79
N GLU A 232 12.73 24.90 -2.40
CA GLU A 232 11.38 25.16 -2.95
C GLU A 232 10.96 24.13 -4.00
N GLU A 233 11.91 23.49 -4.69
CA GLU A 233 11.61 22.48 -5.71
C GLU A 233 11.30 21.10 -5.14
N VAL A 234 11.44 20.90 -3.83
CA VAL A 234 11.13 19.61 -3.20
C VAL A 234 9.63 19.39 -3.23
N VAL A 235 9.23 18.28 -3.85
CA VAL A 235 7.83 17.88 -3.87
C VAL A 235 7.45 17.28 -2.53
N VAL A 236 6.33 17.73 -1.96
CA VAL A 236 5.75 17.16 -0.75
C VAL A 236 4.39 16.58 -1.09
N ASP A 237 4.23 15.28 -0.89
CA ASP A 237 2.96 14.57 -1.07
C ASP A 237 2.45 14.06 0.29
N ASP A 238 1.28 14.56 0.70
CA ASP A 238 0.60 14.17 1.95
C ASP A 238 -0.77 13.51 1.71
N HIS A 239 -1.13 13.23 0.45
CA HIS A 239 -2.48 12.82 0.07
C HIS A 239 -2.88 11.48 0.69
N PHE A 240 -1.92 10.58 0.90
CA PHE A 240 -2.15 9.30 1.55
C PHE A 240 -2.61 9.45 3.01
N ASN A 241 -2.34 10.59 3.66
CA ASN A 241 -2.80 10.87 5.03
C ASN A 241 -4.25 11.37 5.07
N ARG A 242 -4.79 11.93 3.97
CA ARG A 242 -6.13 12.53 3.92
C ARG A 242 -7.21 11.53 3.56
N ILE A 243 -6.87 10.59 2.68
CA ILE A 243 -7.74 9.49 2.34
C ILE A 243 -7.46 8.47 3.44
N SER A 244 -8.38 8.33 4.40
CA SER A 244 -8.34 7.19 5.32
C SER A 244 -8.46 5.92 4.47
N TYR A 245 -7.34 5.40 3.99
CA TYR A 245 -7.22 4.06 3.47
C TYR A 245 -7.34 3.12 4.67
N VAL A 246 -8.49 3.16 5.34
CA VAL A 246 -8.99 1.98 5.99
C VAL A 246 -9.30 1.09 4.81
N MET A 247 -8.43 0.12 4.56
CA MET A 247 -8.88 -1.05 3.83
C MET A 247 -9.98 -1.65 4.71
N GLU A 248 -11.21 -1.15 4.56
CA GLU A 248 -12.38 -1.97 4.81
C GLU A 248 -12.10 -3.29 4.08
N GLU A 249 -12.61 -4.42 4.58
CA GLU A 249 -12.66 -5.65 3.79
C GLU A 249 -13.43 -5.35 2.49
N VAL A 250 -12.75 -4.80 1.49
CA VAL A 250 -13.36 -4.36 0.25
C VAL A 250 -13.70 -5.63 -0.49
N GLN A 251 -15.01 -5.86 -0.59
CA GLN A 251 -15.66 -6.93 -1.32
C GLN A 251 -14.94 -7.25 -2.65
N GLU A 252 -14.93 -8.54 -3.00
CA GLU A 252 -14.20 -9.25 -4.07
C GLU A 252 -14.20 -8.64 -5.50
N LYS A 253 -14.78 -7.45 -5.75
CA LYS A 253 -15.07 -6.90 -7.09
C LYS A 253 -14.20 -5.74 -7.56
N ASP A 254 -12.93 -5.68 -7.17
CA ASP A 254 -12.01 -4.68 -7.77
C ASP A 254 -11.35 -5.29 -9.02
N HIS A 255 -11.79 -4.84 -10.20
CA HIS A 255 -11.33 -5.37 -11.51
C HIS A 255 -9.81 -5.24 -11.73
N VAL A 256 -9.16 -4.25 -11.12
CA VAL A 256 -7.69 -4.13 -11.20
C VAL A 256 -7.03 -5.22 -10.35
N ARG A 257 -7.66 -5.60 -9.22
CA ARG A 257 -7.16 -6.68 -8.35
C ARG A 257 -7.27 -8.04 -9.03
N SER A 258 -8.40 -8.34 -9.69
CA SER A 258 -8.55 -9.60 -10.42
C SER A 258 -7.50 -9.72 -11.54
N GLN A 259 -7.25 -8.63 -12.27
CA GLN A 259 -6.20 -8.60 -13.29
C GLN A 259 -4.79 -8.80 -12.70
N LEU A 260 -4.47 -8.22 -11.55
CA LEU A 260 -3.17 -8.43 -10.91
C LEU A 260 -2.96 -9.88 -10.46
N GLN A 261 -4.01 -10.55 -9.98
CA GLN A 261 -3.97 -11.97 -9.60
C GLN A 261 -3.76 -12.89 -10.81
N GLU A 262 -4.45 -12.65 -11.93
CA GLU A 262 -4.32 -13.42 -13.18
C GLU A 262 -2.92 -13.36 -13.82
N ILE A 263 -2.12 -12.36 -13.45
CA ILE A 263 -0.75 -12.17 -13.96
C ILE A 263 0.28 -12.94 -13.11
N GLY A 264 -0.16 -13.74 -12.14
CA GLY A 264 0.75 -14.55 -11.32
C GLY A 264 1.53 -13.71 -10.30
N VAL A 265 1.06 -12.50 -9.99
CA VAL A 265 1.65 -11.65 -8.95
C VAL A 265 1.08 -12.09 -7.59
N SER A 266 1.32 -13.35 -7.20
CA SER A 266 0.78 -13.96 -5.97
C SER A 266 1.25 -13.25 -4.70
N SER A 267 2.43 -12.62 -4.73
CA SER A 267 2.93 -11.76 -3.65
C SER A 267 2.20 -10.40 -3.55
N SER A 268 1.60 -9.91 -4.65
CA SER A 268 0.82 -8.67 -4.61
C SER A 268 -0.56 -8.84 -3.99
N ALA A 269 -1.14 -10.04 -3.98
CA ALA A 269 -2.41 -10.31 -3.31
C ALA A 269 -2.30 -10.17 -1.78
N ARG A 270 -1.18 -10.60 -1.17
CA ARG A 270 -0.89 -10.36 0.26
C ARG A 270 -0.60 -8.89 0.56
N LYS A 271 0.09 -8.18 -0.35
CA LYS A 271 0.33 -6.72 -0.26
C LYS A 271 -0.96 -5.89 -0.24
N LEU A 272 -2.08 -6.43 -0.73
CA LEU A 272 -3.39 -5.77 -0.70
C LEU A 272 -4.10 -5.83 0.66
N TYR A 273 -3.55 -6.55 1.66
CA TYR A 273 -4.05 -6.53 3.04
C TYR A 273 -3.08 -5.82 4.00
N ASP A 274 -1.90 -5.44 3.51
CA ASP A 274 -0.89 -4.71 4.26
C ASP A 274 -0.85 -3.23 3.83
N ASN A 275 -1.33 -2.35 4.69
CA ASN A 275 -1.29 -0.90 4.45
C ASN A 275 0.14 -0.39 4.23
N LYS A 276 1.16 -1.01 4.83
CA LYS A 276 2.57 -0.66 4.65
C LYS A 276 3.01 -0.98 3.22
N ALA A 277 2.63 -2.15 2.69
CA ALA A 277 2.89 -2.50 1.29
C ALA A 277 2.15 -1.57 0.31
N PHE A 278 0.89 -1.24 0.59
CA PHE A 278 0.13 -0.30 -0.24
C PHE A 278 0.76 1.11 -0.26
N PHE A 279 1.19 1.62 0.91
CA PHE A 279 1.94 2.87 0.99
C PHE A 279 3.28 2.80 0.23
N THR A 280 3.96 1.64 0.27
CA THR A 280 5.23 1.44 -0.45
C THR A 280 5.05 1.54 -1.96
N ASP A 281 4.01 0.90 -2.50
CA ASP A 281 3.68 0.97 -3.92
C ASP A 281 3.24 2.39 -4.32
N TYR A 282 2.39 3.01 -3.50
CA TYR A 282 2.00 4.41 -3.65
C TYR A 282 3.20 5.35 -3.73
N SER A 283 4.07 5.37 -2.71
CA SER A 283 5.19 6.30 -2.64
C SER A 283 6.17 6.10 -3.79
N SER A 284 6.37 4.85 -4.22
CA SER A 284 7.24 4.51 -5.35
C SER A 284 6.68 5.03 -6.68
N ARG A 285 5.35 4.99 -6.86
CA ARG A 285 4.70 5.59 -8.05
C ARG A 285 4.83 7.10 -8.06
N ILE A 286 4.64 7.77 -6.92
CA ILE A 286 4.84 9.23 -6.79
C ILE A 286 6.28 9.58 -7.19
N TYR A 287 7.26 8.86 -6.64
CA TYR A 287 8.68 9.07 -6.99
C TYR A 287 8.95 8.91 -8.48
N LEU A 288 8.51 7.80 -9.10
CA LEU A 288 8.74 7.56 -10.52
C LEU A 288 8.02 8.57 -11.41
N HIS A 289 6.86 9.08 -10.98
CA HIS A 289 6.16 10.16 -11.66
C HIS A 289 6.96 11.46 -11.65
N HIS A 290 7.39 11.94 -10.48
CA HIS A 290 8.16 13.18 -10.40
C HIS A 290 9.54 13.05 -11.05
N LEU A 291 10.16 11.86 -10.99
CA LEU A 291 11.40 11.60 -11.71
C LEU A 291 11.21 11.71 -13.23
N ARG A 292 10.06 11.28 -13.76
CA ARG A 292 9.69 11.49 -15.17
C ARG A 292 9.52 12.98 -15.46
N GLN A 293 8.75 13.71 -14.63
CA GLN A 293 8.51 15.14 -14.85
C GLN A 293 9.82 15.95 -14.83
N ALA A 294 10.71 15.67 -13.89
CA ALA A 294 12.02 16.30 -13.83
C ALA A 294 12.88 16.02 -15.07
N LYS A 295 12.75 14.84 -15.69
CA LYS A 295 13.43 14.52 -16.95
C LYS A 295 12.84 15.24 -18.16
N LEU A 296 11.52 15.45 -18.18
CA LEU A 296 10.84 16.19 -19.26
C LEU A 296 11.06 17.70 -19.16
N ALA A 297 11.21 18.23 -17.94
CA ALA A 297 11.44 19.65 -17.69
C ALA A 297 12.86 20.11 -18.01
N LYS A 298 13.84 19.20 -18.04
CA LYS A 298 15.20 19.54 -18.47
C LYS A 298 15.13 19.94 -19.95
N PRO A 299 15.42 21.21 -20.30
CA PRO A 299 15.50 21.58 -21.71
C PRO A 299 16.49 20.63 -22.38
N ALA A 300 16.21 20.26 -23.62
CA ALA A 300 17.20 19.57 -24.45
C ALA A 300 18.35 20.55 -24.66
N GLU A 301 19.25 20.64 -23.68
CA GLU A 301 20.50 21.38 -23.77
C GLU A 301 21.29 20.70 -24.88
N THR A 302 21.14 21.24 -26.09
CA THR A 302 21.97 21.14 -27.29
C THR A 302 23.00 20.01 -27.22
N ALA A 303 22.54 18.81 -27.59
CA ALA A 303 23.42 17.75 -28.08
C ALA A 303 23.93 18.10 -29.48
#